data_AF-A0A6V7PHU5-F1
#
_entry.id   AF-A0A6V7PHU5-F1
#
_cell.length_a   1.000
_cell.length_b   1.000
_cell.length_c   1.000
_cell.angle_alpha   90.00
_cell.angle_beta   90.00
_cell.angle_gamma   90.00
#
_symmetry.space_group_name_H-M   'P 1'
#
loop_
_entity.id
_entity.type
_entity.pdbx_description
1 polymer ?
#
loop_
_entity_poly.entity_id
_entity_poly.type
_entity_poly.pdbx_seq_one_letter_code
_entity_poly.pdbx_strand_id
1 'polypeptide(L)'
;MMADADLDEAKLQLFLQWLQANGGELRGSTIRHCGPSRGFGVFSTSLPAHNNGDGVVMVVPLDLAITPMRVLQDPFLGPRCRALFEEGNIDDRFLIMLFLMVERLRSNSLWKPYLDILPSSFGNPLWFTENELNELKGTTLYRATMLQRKSLQALYQDKVKGLVEELSHSDELQSTREVQYEDFLWANSIFWTRALNIPFPHSYVFPGSIEEQDKESSFLGGDYGASVTQVPGETSNWKQSRNSEDAGILLENNSGDETSKSVNRDPLWVEGLVPGIDFCNHGFKGAATWEVDPTGAITGVPASMYLVLVFSLASRVAYLRRRSRSFVKRYHTVKQAVQFQAQGDAIVGQGGEGDEERSP
;
A
#
# COMPACT_ATOMS: atom_id res chain seq x y z
N MET A 1 -28.01 13.55 13.41
CA MET A 1 -26.70 13.92 13.97
C MET A 1 -26.27 12.97 15.08
N MET A 2 -26.99 12.81 16.21
CA MET A 2 -26.59 11.83 17.25
C MET A 2 -26.56 10.38 16.74
N ALA A 3 -27.61 9.92 16.04
CA ALA A 3 -27.66 8.55 15.50
C ALA A 3 -26.58 8.21 14.48
N ASP A 4 -26.03 9.21 13.78
CA ASP A 4 -24.99 9.04 12.76
C ASP A 4 -23.61 8.91 13.43
N ALA A 5 -23.37 9.73 14.47
CA ALA A 5 -22.18 9.65 15.31
C ALA A 5 -22.12 8.32 16.09
N ASP A 6 -23.25 7.84 16.60
CA ASP A 6 -23.33 6.56 17.31
C ASP A 6 -23.05 5.38 16.35
N LEU A 7 -23.50 5.47 15.10
CA LEU A 7 -23.24 4.47 14.07
C LEU A 7 -21.76 4.47 13.65
N ASP A 8 -21.17 5.64 13.44
CA ASP A 8 -19.76 5.80 13.09
C ASP A 8 -18.84 5.29 14.20
N GLU A 9 -19.19 5.55 15.46
CA GLU A 9 -18.45 4.99 16.60
C GLU A 9 -18.58 3.46 16.67
N ALA A 10 -19.77 2.90 16.42
CA ALA A 10 -19.95 1.44 16.37
C ALA A 10 -19.11 0.79 15.26
N LYS A 11 -19.09 1.39 14.06
CA LYS A 11 -18.23 0.94 12.95
C LYS A 11 -16.75 1.04 13.31
N LEU A 12 -16.34 2.13 13.95
CA LEU A 12 -14.96 2.31 14.39
C LEU A 12 -14.55 1.22 15.39
N GLN A 13 -15.39 0.91 16.37
CA GLN A 13 -15.10 -0.15 17.34
C GLN A 13 -14.97 -1.53 16.67
N LEU A 14 -15.84 -1.85 15.71
CA LEU A 14 -15.73 -3.07 14.91
C LEU A 14 -14.44 -3.12 14.10
N PHE A 15 -14.06 -2.00 13.46
CA PHE A 15 -12.80 -1.89 12.73
C PHE A 15 -11.58 -2.09 13.65
N LEU A 16 -11.56 -1.47 14.82
CA LEU A 16 -10.44 -1.59 15.77
C LEU A 16 -10.29 -3.04 16.29
N GLN A 17 -11.41 -3.71 16.58
CA GLN A 17 -11.40 -5.13 16.96
C GLN A 17 -10.90 -6.02 15.82
N TRP A 18 -11.36 -5.76 14.59
CA TRP A 18 -10.91 -6.48 13.40
C TRP A 18 -9.42 -6.26 13.13
N LEU A 19 -8.93 -5.03 13.23
CA LEU A 19 -7.52 -4.70 13.03
C LEU A 19 -6.65 -5.47 14.04
N GLN A 20 -7.05 -5.47 15.32
CA GLN A 20 -6.36 -6.21 16.37
C GLN A 20 -6.40 -7.72 16.16
N ALA A 21 -7.55 -8.27 15.78
CA ALA A 21 -7.71 -9.70 15.50
C ALA A 21 -6.84 -10.18 14.33
N ASN A 22 -6.49 -9.29 13.39
CA ASN A 22 -5.61 -9.55 12.25
C ASN A 22 -4.14 -9.13 12.51
N GLY A 23 -3.75 -8.93 13.77
CA GLY A 23 -2.35 -8.66 14.15
C GLY A 23 -1.93 -7.20 14.07
N GLY A 24 -2.84 -6.27 13.76
CA GLY A 24 -2.58 -4.84 13.88
C GLY A 24 -2.48 -4.41 15.35
N GLU A 25 -1.47 -3.62 15.68
CA GLU A 25 -1.22 -3.15 17.04
C GLU A 25 -1.24 -1.63 17.13
N LEU A 26 -2.04 -1.11 18.06
CA LEU A 26 -2.08 0.32 18.40
C LEU A 26 -1.23 0.56 19.66
N ARG A 27 -0.01 1.08 19.48
CA ARG A 27 0.98 1.25 20.55
C ARG A 27 0.98 2.69 21.07
N GLY A 28 0.12 2.99 22.04
CA GLY A 28 0.00 4.37 22.52
C GLY A 28 -0.59 5.31 21.45
N SER A 29 -1.42 4.77 20.57
CA SER A 29 -2.25 5.51 19.62
C SER A 29 -3.69 4.98 19.61
N THR A 30 -4.58 5.71 18.93
CA THR A 30 -5.95 5.31 18.64
C THR A 30 -6.46 6.05 17.40
N ILE A 31 -7.54 5.57 16.80
CA ILE A 31 -8.23 6.26 15.70
C ILE A 31 -9.49 6.92 16.27
N ARG A 32 -9.76 8.16 15.87
CA ARG A 32 -10.96 8.91 16.30
C ARG A 32 -11.54 9.72 15.18
N HIS A 33 -12.83 10.01 15.27
CA HIS A 33 -13.49 10.94 14.37
C HIS A 33 -13.03 12.39 14.62
N CYS A 34 -12.60 13.07 13.57
CA CYS A 34 -12.02 14.43 13.54
C CYS A 34 -13.01 15.49 13.02
N GLY A 35 -14.31 15.20 13.12
CA GLY A 35 -15.38 16.05 12.61
C GLY A 35 -15.66 15.82 11.11
N PRO A 36 -16.76 16.40 10.61
CA PRO A 36 -17.32 16.06 9.30
C PRO A 36 -16.40 16.43 8.12
N SER A 37 -15.49 17.39 8.29
CA SER A 37 -14.57 17.84 7.24
C SER A 37 -13.31 17.00 7.11
N ARG A 38 -12.94 16.23 8.14
CA ARG A 38 -11.69 15.46 8.18
C ARG A 38 -11.90 13.96 8.33
N GLY A 39 -13.12 13.52 8.66
CA GLY A 39 -13.40 12.10 8.88
C GLY A 39 -12.57 11.54 10.03
N PHE A 40 -12.08 10.31 9.90
CA PHE A 40 -11.25 9.68 10.94
C PHE A 40 -9.77 10.08 10.85
N GLY A 41 -9.07 10.02 12.00
CA GLY A 41 -7.64 10.30 12.08
C GLY A 41 -6.95 9.54 13.20
N VAL A 42 -5.65 9.31 13.06
CA VAL A 42 -4.80 8.69 14.08
C VAL A 42 -4.33 9.73 15.11
N PHE A 43 -4.43 9.38 16.39
CA PHE A 43 -4.02 10.21 17.53
C PHE A 43 -3.09 9.46 18.47
N SER A 44 -2.12 10.17 19.04
CA SER A 44 -1.36 9.65 20.19
C SER A 44 -2.25 9.62 21.44
N THR A 45 -2.20 8.52 22.19
CA THR A 45 -2.84 8.40 23.51
C THR A 45 -1.85 8.63 24.66
N SER A 46 -0.56 8.73 24.36
CA SER A 46 0.50 9.01 25.34
C SER A 46 1.14 10.38 25.09
N LEU A 47 1.52 11.06 26.18
CA LEU A 47 2.38 12.25 26.09
C LEU A 47 3.77 11.78 25.64
N PRO A 48 4.45 12.52 24.72
CA PRO A 48 5.78 12.15 24.21
C PRO A 48 6.82 11.84 25.30
N ALA A 49 6.70 12.49 26.47
CA ALA A 49 7.60 12.33 27.61
C ALA A 49 7.42 11.03 28.41
N HIS A 50 6.31 10.31 28.21
CA HIS A 50 6.00 9.05 28.91
C HIS A 50 6.06 7.83 28.00
N ASN A 51 6.43 8.02 26.72
CA ASN A 51 6.64 6.91 25.82
C ASN A 51 8.03 6.32 26.10
N ASN A 52 8.11 5.38 27.04
CA ASN A 52 9.33 4.60 27.30
C ASN A 52 9.66 3.63 26.14
N GLY A 53 8.85 3.60 25.09
CA GLY A 53 9.04 2.82 23.89
C GLY A 53 9.80 3.55 22.79
N ASP A 54 10.15 2.77 21.77
CA ASP A 54 10.96 3.10 20.60
C ASP A 54 10.37 4.17 19.65
N GLY A 55 9.28 4.84 20.05
CA GLY A 55 8.52 5.83 19.29
C GLY A 55 7.54 5.23 18.28
N VAL A 56 7.44 3.91 18.19
CA VAL A 56 6.50 3.18 17.35
C VAL A 56 5.10 3.29 17.96
N VAL A 57 4.14 3.78 17.16
CA VAL A 57 2.78 4.06 17.61
C VAL A 57 1.71 3.17 16.99
N MET A 58 2.02 2.53 15.87
CA MET A 58 1.14 1.56 15.22
C MET A 58 1.99 0.54 14.47
N VAL A 59 1.58 -0.72 14.45
CA VAL A 59 2.21 -1.79 13.66
C VAL A 59 1.10 -2.53 12.91
N VAL A 60 1.29 -2.78 11.62
CA VAL A 60 0.33 -3.49 10.76
C VAL A 60 1.11 -4.54 9.97
N PRO A 61 0.76 -5.84 10.06
CA PRO A 61 1.36 -6.87 9.23
C PRO A 61 1.18 -6.55 7.74
N LEU A 62 2.22 -6.79 6.94
CA LEU A 62 2.16 -6.57 5.49
C LEU A 62 1.11 -7.46 4.80
N ASP A 63 0.80 -8.62 5.37
CA ASP A 63 -0.24 -9.53 4.87
C ASP A 63 -1.65 -8.92 4.93
N LEU A 64 -1.84 -7.91 5.78
CA LEU A 64 -3.09 -7.17 5.96
C LEU A 64 -3.21 -5.96 5.01
N ALA A 65 -2.15 -5.65 4.24
CA ALA A 65 -2.21 -4.61 3.22
C ALA A 65 -2.97 -5.10 1.98
N ILE A 66 -3.75 -4.22 1.36
CA ILE A 66 -4.38 -4.45 0.06
C ILE A 66 -3.41 -3.94 -1.01
N THR A 67 -2.76 -4.88 -1.71
CA THR A 67 -1.75 -4.59 -2.74
C THR A 67 -1.95 -5.49 -3.95
N PRO A 68 -1.38 -5.16 -5.13
CA PRO A 68 -1.60 -5.94 -6.35
C PRO A 68 -1.22 -7.40 -6.17
N MET A 69 -0.06 -7.69 -5.55
CA MET A 69 0.39 -9.05 -5.28
C MET A 69 -0.58 -9.84 -4.38
N ARG A 70 -1.23 -9.19 -3.41
CA ARG A 70 -2.19 -9.85 -2.51
C ARG A 70 -3.49 -10.15 -3.25
N VAL A 71 -3.94 -9.25 -4.12
CA VAL A 71 -5.08 -9.50 -5.02
C VAL A 71 -4.79 -10.66 -5.97
N LEU A 72 -3.58 -10.70 -6.54
CA LEU A 72 -3.15 -11.80 -7.41
C LEU A 72 -2.98 -13.13 -6.67
N GLN A 73 -2.71 -13.12 -5.36
CA GLN A 73 -2.62 -14.30 -4.51
C GLN A 73 -3.98 -14.72 -3.92
N ASP A 74 -5.02 -13.89 -4.05
CA ASP A 74 -6.34 -14.19 -3.50
C ASP A 74 -6.88 -15.52 -4.07
N PRO A 75 -7.36 -16.45 -3.24
CA PRO A 75 -7.84 -17.75 -3.72
C PRO A 75 -9.00 -17.66 -4.71
N PHE A 76 -9.85 -16.63 -4.58
CA PHE A 76 -11.07 -16.48 -5.36
C PHE A 76 -10.84 -15.57 -6.57
N LEU A 77 -10.25 -14.40 -6.37
CA LEU A 77 -10.03 -13.39 -7.40
C LEU A 77 -8.74 -13.64 -8.19
N GLY A 78 -7.71 -14.18 -7.52
CA GLY A 78 -6.36 -14.33 -8.06
C GLY A 78 -6.28 -15.07 -9.39
N PRO A 79 -6.96 -16.22 -9.61
CA PRO A 79 -6.89 -16.93 -10.89
C PRO A 79 -7.28 -16.07 -12.09
N ARG A 80 -8.40 -15.36 -11.99
CA ARG A 80 -8.90 -14.51 -13.08
C ARG A 80 -8.10 -13.22 -13.21
N CYS A 81 -7.76 -12.60 -12.08
CA CYS A 81 -6.93 -11.39 -12.06
C CYS A 81 -5.53 -11.65 -12.64
N ARG A 82 -4.89 -12.78 -12.36
CA ARG A 82 -3.59 -13.15 -12.95
C ARG A 82 -3.65 -13.26 -14.46
N ALA A 83 -4.64 -13.97 -15.00
CA ALA A 83 -4.82 -14.09 -16.45
C ALA A 83 -4.97 -12.71 -17.12
N LEU A 84 -5.84 -11.85 -16.56
CA LEU A 84 -6.04 -10.50 -17.09
C LEU A 84 -4.78 -9.62 -16.97
N PHE A 85 -3.99 -9.79 -15.91
CA PHE A 85 -2.76 -9.03 -15.70
C PHE A 85 -1.67 -9.47 -16.69
N GLU A 86 -1.48 -10.78 -16.88
CA GLU A 86 -0.53 -11.35 -17.85
C GLU A 86 -0.87 -10.99 -19.30
N GLU A 87 -2.16 -10.88 -19.63
CA GLU A 87 -2.64 -10.39 -20.93
C GLU A 87 -2.43 -8.88 -21.13
N GLY A 88 -1.98 -8.14 -20.12
CA GLY A 88 -1.87 -6.68 -20.13
C GLY A 88 -3.22 -5.97 -20.12
N ASN A 89 -4.30 -6.70 -19.80
CA ASN A 89 -5.63 -6.14 -19.74
C ASN A 89 -5.83 -5.32 -18.46
N ILE A 90 -5.18 -5.63 -17.35
CA ILE A 90 -5.32 -4.86 -16.11
C ILE A 90 -3.95 -4.52 -15.53
N ASP A 91 -3.83 -3.37 -14.88
CA ASP A 91 -2.62 -2.92 -14.19
C ASP A 91 -2.76 -3.05 -12.66
N ASP A 92 -1.69 -2.74 -11.94
CA ASP A 92 -1.61 -2.82 -10.47
C ASP A 92 -2.70 -2.01 -9.77
N ARG A 93 -2.94 -0.79 -10.25
CA ARG A 93 -3.96 0.09 -9.71
C ARG A 93 -5.35 -0.50 -9.90
N PHE A 94 -5.62 -1.03 -11.09
CA PHE A 94 -6.92 -1.57 -11.41
C PHE A 94 -7.20 -2.88 -10.65
N LEU A 95 -6.18 -3.69 -10.35
CA LEU A 95 -6.29 -4.84 -9.45
C LEU A 95 -6.82 -4.43 -8.06
N ILE A 96 -6.26 -3.38 -7.47
CA ILE A 96 -6.72 -2.87 -6.16
C ILE A 96 -8.16 -2.36 -6.26
N MET A 97 -8.50 -1.60 -7.31
CA MET A 97 -9.87 -1.09 -7.48
C MET A 97 -10.90 -2.21 -7.66
N LEU A 98 -10.58 -3.27 -8.43
CA LEU A 98 -11.44 -4.45 -8.60
C LEU A 98 -11.65 -5.16 -7.27
N PHE A 99 -10.57 -5.37 -6.50
CA PHE A 99 -10.64 -5.98 -5.18
C PHE A 99 -11.56 -5.19 -4.23
N LEU A 100 -11.37 -3.87 -4.15
CA LEU A 100 -12.20 -2.99 -3.33
C LEU A 100 -13.68 -3.06 -3.72
N MET A 101 -13.99 -3.09 -5.02
CA MET A 101 -15.37 -3.21 -5.49
C MET A 101 -15.99 -4.55 -5.13
N VAL A 102 -15.31 -5.66 -5.42
CA VAL A 102 -15.84 -7.00 -5.17
C VAL A 102 -16.04 -7.23 -3.67
N GLU A 103 -15.05 -6.91 -2.83
CA GLU A 103 -15.17 -7.07 -1.38
C GLU A 103 -16.26 -6.16 -0.78
N ARG A 104 -16.46 -4.95 -1.31
CA ARG A 104 -17.54 -4.06 -0.86
C ARG A 104 -18.93 -4.60 -1.18
N LEU A 105 -19.07 -5.29 -2.31
CA LEU A 105 -20.34 -5.86 -2.75
C LEU A 105 -20.61 -7.24 -2.13
N ARG A 106 -19.56 -7.93 -1.68
CA ARG A 106 -19.64 -9.25 -1.04
C ARG A 106 -20.22 -9.14 0.38
N SER A 107 -21.28 -9.90 0.65
CA SER A 107 -22.02 -9.84 1.92
C SER A 107 -21.26 -10.43 3.11
N ASN A 108 -20.48 -11.47 2.86
CA ASN A 108 -19.62 -12.22 3.80
C ASN A 108 -18.14 -11.78 3.73
N SER A 109 -17.86 -10.57 3.23
CA SER A 109 -16.48 -10.07 3.12
C SER A 109 -15.79 -10.02 4.49
N LEU A 110 -14.60 -10.62 4.57
CA LEU A 110 -13.74 -10.50 5.76
C LEU A 110 -13.17 -9.09 5.91
N TRP A 111 -13.16 -8.29 4.85
CA TRP A 111 -12.69 -6.91 4.84
C TRP A 111 -13.75 -5.91 5.25
N LYS A 112 -15.00 -6.36 5.44
CA LYS A 112 -16.14 -5.51 5.73
C LYS A 112 -15.91 -4.50 6.88
N PRO A 113 -15.29 -4.86 8.03
CA PRO A 113 -15.03 -3.89 9.09
C PRO A 113 -14.11 -2.73 8.65
N TYR A 114 -13.14 -3.00 7.77
CA TYR A 114 -12.28 -1.97 7.18
C TYR A 114 -13.03 -1.15 6.12
N LEU A 115 -13.75 -1.80 5.20
CA LEU A 115 -14.45 -1.12 4.11
C LEU A 115 -15.59 -0.22 4.62
N ASP A 116 -16.27 -0.61 5.71
CA ASP A 116 -17.40 0.14 6.29
C ASP A 116 -16.96 1.45 6.99
N ILE A 117 -15.68 1.57 7.38
CA ILE A 117 -15.11 2.77 8.03
C ILE A 117 -14.45 3.72 7.02
N LEU A 118 -14.27 3.28 5.77
CA LEU A 118 -13.74 4.13 4.70
C LEU A 118 -14.76 5.22 4.29
N PRO A 119 -14.30 6.38 3.79
CA PRO A 119 -15.21 7.43 3.32
C PRO A 119 -16.16 6.93 2.24
N SER A 120 -17.44 7.32 2.33
CA SER A 120 -18.46 6.99 1.32
C SER A 120 -18.66 8.10 0.27
N SER A 121 -18.12 9.29 0.53
CA SER A 121 -18.15 10.45 -0.37
C SER A 121 -16.84 11.24 -0.26
N PHE A 122 -16.59 12.10 -1.24
CA PHE A 122 -15.33 12.84 -1.35
C PHE A 122 -15.61 14.28 -1.78
N GLY A 123 -14.80 15.22 -1.29
CA GLY A 123 -14.91 16.64 -1.63
C GLY A 123 -14.23 17.04 -2.95
N ASN A 124 -13.91 16.09 -3.82
CA ASN A 124 -13.24 16.37 -5.10
C ASN A 124 -14.27 16.53 -6.25
N PRO A 125 -13.92 17.24 -7.34
CA PRO A 125 -14.86 17.56 -8.42
C PRO A 125 -15.52 16.37 -9.14
N LEU A 126 -14.96 15.15 -9.05
CA LEU A 126 -15.60 13.96 -9.62
C LEU A 126 -16.91 13.60 -8.91
N TRP A 127 -17.05 14.02 -7.66
CA TRP A 127 -18.21 13.80 -6.79
C TRP A 127 -19.17 14.97 -6.72
N PHE A 128 -18.87 16.06 -7.44
CA PHE A 128 -19.72 17.24 -7.46
C PHE A 128 -21.03 16.95 -8.20
N THR A 129 -22.10 17.50 -7.63
CA THR A 129 -23.37 17.66 -8.32
C THR A 129 -23.20 18.54 -9.55
N GLU A 130 -24.16 18.50 -10.47
CA GLU A 130 -24.11 19.34 -11.68
C GLU A 130 -24.06 20.84 -11.33
N ASN A 131 -24.73 21.26 -10.26
CA ASN A 131 -24.70 22.66 -9.80
C ASN A 131 -23.31 23.05 -9.28
N GLU A 132 -22.70 22.25 -8.40
CA GLU A 132 -21.35 22.51 -7.89
C GLU A 132 -20.31 22.50 -9.02
N LEU A 133 -20.47 21.59 -9.99
CA LEU A 133 -19.58 21.54 -11.15
C LEU A 133 -19.78 22.76 -12.07
N ASN A 134 -21.01 23.27 -12.19
CA ASN A 134 -21.31 24.48 -12.95
C ASN A 134 -20.62 25.72 -12.39
N GLU A 135 -20.41 25.81 -11.07
CA GLU A 135 -19.62 26.89 -10.45
C GLU A 135 -18.16 26.89 -10.91
N LEU A 136 -17.64 25.74 -11.37
CA LEU A 136 -16.29 25.64 -11.92
C LEU A 136 -16.20 26.01 -13.40
N LYS A 137 -17.32 26.29 -14.09
CA LYS A 137 -17.32 26.58 -15.53
C LYS A 137 -16.34 27.69 -15.91
N GLY A 138 -15.60 27.46 -17.00
CA GLY A 138 -14.55 28.37 -17.47
C GLY A 138 -13.18 28.14 -16.85
N THR A 139 -13.07 27.33 -15.80
CA THR A 139 -11.77 26.94 -15.22
C THR A 139 -11.14 25.74 -15.94
N THR A 140 -9.81 25.60 -15.83
CA THR A 140 -9.10 24.39 -16.26
C THR A 140 -9.56 23.16 -15.47
N LEU A 141 -9.88 23.33 -14.17
CA LEU A 141 -10.37 22.26 -13.31
C LEU A 141 -11.69 21.67 -13.84
N TYR A 142 -12.64 22.51 -14.28
CA TYR A 142 -13.88 22.03 -14.89
C TYR A 142 -13.62 21.17 -16.13
N ARG A 143 -12.76 21.64 -17.04
CA ARG A 143 -12.43 20.90 -18.26
C ARG A 143 -11.77 19.56 -17.95
N ALA A 144 -10.80 19.55 -17.04
CA ALA A 144 -10.12 18.33 -16.60
C ALA A 144 -11.12 17.35 -15.94
N THR A 145 -11.98 17.85 -15.06
CA THR A 145 -13.01 17.04 -14.38
C THR A 145 -13.98 16.42 -15.38
N MET A 146 -14.46 17.18 -16.36
CA MET A 146 -15.38 16.66 -17.40
C MET A 146 -14.74 15.54 -18.23
N LEU A 147 -13.47 15.72 -18.64
CA LEU A 147 -12.73 14.68 -19.35
C LEU A 147 -12.56 13.42 -18.50
N GLN A 148 -12.19 13.59 -17.24
CA GLN A 148 -11.99 12.47 -16.32
C GLN A 148 -13.31 11.73 -16.02
N ARG A 149 -14.42 12.43 -15.76
CA ARG A 149 -15.75 11.80 -15.59
C ARG A 149 -16.15 11.00 -16.82
N LYS A 150 -15.96 11.55 -18.04
CA LYS A 150 -16.26 10.84 -19.28
C LYS A 150 -15.39 9.58 -19.43
N SER A 151 -14.09 9.68 -19.15
CA SER A 151 -13.15 8.56 -19.24
C SER A 151 -13.50 7.45 -18.25
N LEU A 152 -13.79 7.80 -16.99
CA LEU A 152 -14.18 6.83 -15.95
C LEU A 152 -15.52 6.17 -16.28
N GLN A 153 -16.49 6.93 -16.78
CA GLN A 153 -17.79 6.39 -17.19
C GLN A 153 -17.65 5.37 -18.33
N ALA A 154 -16.84 5.68 -19.34
CA ALA A 154 -16.58 4.77 -20.46
C ALA A 154 -15.86 3.50 -19.98
N LEU A 155 -14.79 3.64 -19.20
CA LEU A 155 -14.07 2.50 -18.62
C LEU A 155 -15.01 1.61 -17.79
N TYR A 156 -15.91 2.20 -17.01
CA TYR A 156 -16.90 1.47 -16.24
C TYR A 156 -17.83 0.64 -17.12
N GLN A 157 -18.41 1.26 -18.15
CA GLN A 157 -19.38 0.62 -19.05
C GLN A 157 -18.72 -0.46 -19.91
N ASP A 158 -17.54 -0.18 -20.45
CA ASP A 158 -16.88 -1.04 -21.41
C ASP A 158 -16.18 -2.24 -20.75
N LYS A 159 -15.83 -2.12 -19.47
CA LYS A 159 -14.93 -3.08 -18.81
C LYS A 159 -15.28 -3.39 -17.36
N VAL A 160 -15.32 -2.38 -16.49
CA VAL A 160 -15.36 -2.62 -15.04
C VAL A 160 -16.63 -3.36 -14.62
N LYS A 161 -17.80 -2.95 -15.14
CA LYS A 161 -19.07 -3.54 -14.74
C LYS A 161 -19.09 -5.05 -14.99
N GLY A 162 -18.78 -5.46 -16.21
CA GLY A 162 -18.77 -6.88 -16.59
C GLY A 162 -17.74 -7.70 -15.81
N LEU A 163 -16.54 -7.15 -15.58
CA LEU A 163 -15.50 -7.85 -14.81
C LEU A 163 -15.89 -8.02 -13.33
N VAL A 164 -16.46 -6.99 -12.70
CA VAL A 164 -16.89 -7.08 -11.29
C VAL A 164 -18.06 -8.05 -11.15
N GLU A 165 -19.02 -8.04 -12.08
CA GLU A 165 -20.12 -9.02 -12.12
C GLU A 165 -19.58 -10.45 -12.27
N GLU A 166 -18.65 -10.68 -13.21
CA GLU A 166 -17.98 -11.97 -13.42
C GLU A 166 -17.30 -12.46 -12.14
N LEU A 167 -16.47 -11.61 -11.51
CA LEU A 167 -15.72 -11.95 -10.29
C LEU A 167 -16.63 -12.14 -9.07
N SER A 168 -17.81 -11.49 -9.04
CA SER A 168 -18.77 -11.60 -7.95
C SER A 168 -19.63 -12.86 -8.03
N HIS A 169 -19.79 -13.46 -9.22
CA HIS A 169 -20.63 -14.65 -9.45
C HIS A 169 -19.99 -15.98 -9.05
N SER A 170 -18.74 -15.96 -8.58
CA SER A 170 -18.03 -17.17 -8.15
C SER A 170 -18.35 -17.60 -6.70
N ASP A 171 -19.10 -16.81 -5.94
CA ASP A 171 -19.52 -17.13 -4.57
C ASP A 171 -21.01 -17.55 -4.56
N GLU A 172 -21.32 -18.69 -3.95
CA GLU A 172 -22.69 -19.26 -3.89
C GLU A 172 -23.67 -18.35 -3.13
N LEU A 173 -23.17 -17.36 -2.37
CA LEU A 173 -23.96 -16.25 -1.83
C LEU A 173 -23.92 -15.04 -2.78
N GLN A 174 -24.82 -15.05 -3.76
CA GLN A 174 -25.04 -13.89 -4.64
C GLN A 174 -25.22 -12.61 -3.82
N SER A 175 -24.38 -11.60 -4.08
CA SER A 175 -24.75 -10.23 -3.73
C SER A 175 -25.99 -9.84 -4.53
N THR A 176 -27.06 -9.48 -3.84
CA THR A 176 -28.34 -9.10 -4.48
C THR A 176 -28.31 -7.70 -5.08
N ARG A 177 -27.20 -6.96 -4.93
CA ARG A 177 -27.06 -5.57 -5.38
C ARG A 177 -26.32 -5.53 -6.71
N GLU A 178 -26.95 -4.92 -7.71
CA GLU A 178 -26.32 -4.66 -9.01
C GLU A 178 -25.13 -3.71 -8.86
N VAL A 179 -24.04 -3.98 -9.58
CA VAL A 179 -22.85 -3.11 -9.65
C VAL A 179 -23.25 -1.76 -10.26
N GLN A 180 -22.92 -0.66 -9.56
CA GLN A 180 -23.20 0.70 -10.03
C GLN A 180 -21.91 1.49 -10.31
N TYR A 181 -22.03 2.56 -11.10
CA TYR A 181 -20.90 3.43 -11.43
C TYR A 181 -20.31 4.07 -10.16
N GLU A 182 -21.15 4.38 -9.19
CA GLU A 182 -20.76 4.94 -7.89
C GLU A 182 -19.84 4.00 -7.11
N ASP A 183 -19.97 2.68 -7.25
CA ASP A 183 -19.06 1.72 -6.61
C ASP A 183 -17.65 1.79 -7.23
N PHE A 184 -17.56 1.97 -8.56
CA PHE A 184 -16.29 2.17 -9.25
C PHE A 184 -15.67 3.53 -8.92
N LEU A 185 -16.47 4.59 -8.96
CA LEU A 185 -16.01 5.92 -8.59
C LEU A 185 -15.51 5.96 -7.14
N TRP A 186 -16.18 5.23 -6.23
CA TRP A 186 -15.74 5.03 -4.86
C TRP A 186 -14.39 4.33 -4.78
N ALA A 187 -14.22 3.17 -5.44
CA ALA A 187 -12.95 2.45 -5.43
C ALA A 187 -11.80 3.29 -6.00
N ASN A 188 -12.06 4.03 -7.08
CA ASN A 188 -11.09 4.97 -7.65
C ASN A 188 -10.70 6.06 -6.66
N SER A 189 -11.67 6.70 -6.01
CA SER A 189 -11.38 7.73 -5.00
C SER A 189 -10.63 7.17 -3.79
N ILE A 190 -10.99 5.98 -3.32
CA ILE A 190 -10.29 5.32 -2.20
C ILE A 190 -8.83 5.09 -2.55
N PHE A 191 -8.54 4.52 -3.73
CA PHE A 191 -7.17 4.34 -4.18
C PHE A 191 -6.39 5.67 -4.15
N TRP A 192 -6.89 6.71 -4.82
CA TRP A 192 -6.19 7.99 -4.93
C TRP A 192 -6.05 8.79 -3.62
N THR A 193 -6.86 8.48 -2.62
CA THR A 193 -6.85 9.21 -1.35
C THR A 193 -6.20 8.45 -0.20
N ARG A 194 -5.96 7.13 -0.35
CA ARG A 194 -5.50 6.26 0.74
C ARG A 194 -4.38 5.29 0.37
N ALA A 195 -4.07 5.10 -0.91
CA ALA A 195 -2.92 4.30 -1.29
C ALA A 195 -1.63 4.96 -0.77
N LEU A 196 -0.74 4.13 -0.23
CA LEU A 196 0.58 4.49 0.26
C LEU A 196 1.64 3.78 -0.57
N ASN A 197 2.79 4.42 -0.72
CA ASN A 197 4.00 3.76 -1.21
C ASN A 197 4.61 2.91 -0.10
N ILE A 198 4.57 1.59 -0.26
CA ILE A 198 5.03 0.60 0.72
C ILE A 198 6.37 0.03 0.23
N PRO A 199 7.48 0.21 0.98
CA PRO A 199 8.78 -0.32 0.62
C PRO A 199 8.89 -1.81 1.02
N PHE A 200 8.35 -2.70 0.18
CA PHE A 200 8.37 -4.13 0.43
C PHE A 200 9.79 -4.71 0.35
N PRO A 201 10.16 -5.62 1.26
CA PRO A 201 11.39 -6.40 1.11
C PRO A 201 11.27 -7.30 -0.12
N HIS A 202 12.34 -7.38 -0.91
CA HIS A 202 12.35 -8.20 -2.12
C HIS A 202 12.04 -9.69 -1.84
N SER A 203 12.51 -10.21 -0.70
CA SER A 203 12.24 -11.57 -0.23
C SER A 203 10.80 -11.82 0.21
N TYR A 204 10.05 -10.76 0.51
CA TYR A 204 8.64 -10.87 0.86
C TYR A 204 7.77 -10.98 -0.40
N VAL A 205 8.08 -10.19 -1.43
CA VAL A 205 7.35 -10.24 -2.72
C VAL A 205 7.68 -11.50 -3.50
N PHE A 206 8.96 -11.89 -3.49
CA PHE A 206 9.48 -13.08 -4.15
C PHE A 206 10.05 -14.02 -3.09
N PRO A 207 9.21 -14.77 -2.36
CA PRO A 207 9.69 -15.79 -1.45
C PRO A 207 10.49 -16.81 -2.26
N GLY A 208 11.77 -16.98 -1.92
CA GLY A 208 12.63 -17.95 -2.59
C GLY A 208 12.00 -19.34 -2.57
N SER A 209 12.19 -20.11 -3.64
CA SER A 209 11.77 -21.51 -3.68
C SER A 209 12.30 -22.25 -2.45
N ILE A 210 11.45 -23.07 -1.84
CA ILE A 210 11.67 -23.82 -0.57
C ILE A 210 13.04 -24.54 -0.50
N GLU A 211 13.66 -24.82 -1.65
CA GLU A 211 14.99 -25.46 -1.76
C GLU A 211 16.18 -24.61 -1.26
N GLU A 212 16.02 -23.30 -1.07
CA GLU A 212 17.11 -22.44 -0.54
C GLU A 212 17.16 -22.39 0.99
N GLN A 213 16.04 -22.65 1.68
CA GLN A 213 15.99 -22.64 3.16
C GLN A 213 16.62 -23.90 3.79
N ASP A 214 16.60 -25.04 3.10
CA ASP A 214 17.22 -26.28 3.58
C ASP A 214 18.76 -26.30 3.40
N LYS A 215 19.31 -25.37 2.61
CA LYS A 215 20.77 -25.23 2.45
C LYS A 215 21.40 -24.40 3.57
N GLU A 216 20.68 -23.48 4.19
CA GLU A 216 21.21 -22.69 5.32
C GLU A 216 21.32 -23.49 6.62
N SER A 217 20.55 -24.57 6.77
CA SER A 217 20.61 -25.48 7.93
C SER A 217 21.69 -26.56 7.82
N SER A 218 22.33 -26.71 6.66
CA SER A 218 23.26 -27.81 6.37
C SER A 218 24.75 -27.43 6.28
N PHE A 219 25.14 -26.18 6.57
CA PHE A 219 26.55 -25.73 6.56
C PHE A 219 27.41 -26.17 7.77
N LEU A 220 26.98 -27.15 8.56
CA LEU A 220 27.80 -27.81 9.58
C LEU A 220 27.91 -29.32 9.31
N GLY A 221 28.68 -29.72 8.29
CA GLY A 221 29.03 -31.14 8.07
C GLY A 221 29.88 -31.34 6.84
N GLY A 222 31.12 -31.77 7.02
CA GLY A 222 32.17 -31.74 6.00
C GLY A 222 32.23 -32.91 5.01
N ASP A 223 32.82 -32.56 3.87
CA ASP A 223 33.93 -33.19 3.14
C ASP A 223 33.78 -34.53 2.36
N TYR A 224 34.61 -34.58 1.30
CA TYR A 224 34.99 -35.62 0.34
C TYR A 224 34.17 -35.78 -0.95
N GLY A 225 34.84 -35.49 -2.07
CA GLY A 225 34.28 -35.31 -3.40
C GLY A 225 34.58 -36.42 -4.40
N ALA A 226 34.22 -36.16 -5.66
CA ALA A 226 34.77 -36.74 -6.89
C ALA A 226 34.17 -36.01 -8.12
N SER A 227 34.86 -36.11 -9.25
CA SER A 227 34.90 -35.12 -10.34
C SER A 227 34.24 -35.59 -11.65
N VAL A 228 34.22 -34.66 -12.62
CA VAL A 228 34.10 -34.78 -14.12
C VAL A 228 32.70 -35.15 -14.68
N THR A 229 32.14 -34.63 -15.80
CA THR A 229 32.65 -33.91 -16.99
C THR A 229 31.49 -33.17 -17.71
N GLN A 230 31.84 -32.12 -18.46
CA GLN A 230 31.01 -31.25 -19.34
C GLN A 230 30.36 -31.97 -20.55
N VAL A 231 29.38 -31.32 -21.22
CA VAL A 231 29.42 -30.83 -22.63
C VAL A 231 28.12 -30.04 -22.97
N PRO A 232 28.17 -28.98 -23.84
CA PRO A 232 27.11 -27.99 -24.03
C PRO A 232 26.42 -28.01 -25.42
N GLY A 233 25.30 -27.30 -25.55
CA GLY A 233 24.67 -26.91 -26.82
C GLY A 233 23.25 -26.38 -26.55
N GLU A 234 22.65 -25.45 -27.28
CA GLU A 234 23.05 -24.61 -28.39
C GLU A 234 22.04 -23.45 -28.45
N THR A 235 22.46 -22.36 -29.10
CA THR A 235 21.82 -21.06 -29.25
C THR A 235 20.49 -21.04 -30.03
N SER A 236 19.59 -20.11 -29.72
CA SER A 236 18.95 -19.32 -30.79
C SER A 236 18.51 -17.94 -30.31
N ASN A 237 18.67 -16.99 -31.23
CA ASN A 237 18.79 -15.55 -31.05
C ASN A 237 17.62 -14.89 -31.77
N TRP A 238 16.87 -13.98 -31.13
CA TRP A 238 15.97 -13.07 -31.85
C TRP A 238 16.10 -11.64 -31.33
N LYS A 239 16.35 -10.76 -32.29
CA LYS A 239 16.68 -9.36 -32.14
C LYS A 239 15.46 -8.50 -31.81
N GLN A 240 15.77 -7.55 -30.94
CA GLN A 240 15.04 -6.39 -30.41
C GLN A 240 14.52 -5.41 -31.47
N SER A 241 13.37 -4.77 -31.20
CA SER A 241 13.16 -3.34 -31.51
C SER A 241 11.98 -2.72 -30.73
N ARG A 242 12.31 -1.90 -29.71
CA ARG A 242 11.85 -0.52 -29.37
C ARG A 242 10.33 -0.20 -29.38
N ASN A 243 9.71 0.53 -28.45
CA ASN A 243 10.09 1.41 -27.32
C ASN A 243 8.81 1.60 -26.47
N SER A 244 8.89 1.58 -25.14
CA SER A 244 7.95 2.27 -24.23
C SER A 244 8.52 2.20 -22.81
N GLU A 245 8.76 3.36 -22.21
CA GLU A 245 9.14 3.49 -20.80
C GLU A 245 7.89 3.20 -19.95
N ASP A 246 7.88 2.05 -19.27
CA ASP A 246 6.88 1.72 -18.26
C ASP A 246 7.56 0.81 -17.23
N ALA A 247 7.49 1.19 -15.96
CA ALA A 247 8.04 0.40 -14.84
C ALA A 247 7.08 -0.76 -14.53
N GLY A 248 6.96 -1.69 -15.47
CA GLY A 248 6.37 -3.01 -15.23
C GLY A 248 7.39 -3.90 -14.51
N ILE A 249 6.90 -4.79 -13.65
CA ILE A 249 7.70 -5.86 -13.05
C ILE A 249 8.16 -6.78 -14.20
N LEU A 250 9.34 -6.50 -14.75
CA LEU A 250 10.00 -7.37 -15.72
C LEU A 250 10.56 -8.59 -14.98
N LEU A 251 10.09 -9.77 -15.37
CA LEU A 251 10.69 -11.05 -15.00
C LEU A 251 12.08 -11.15 -15.64
N GLU A 252 13.11 -10.69 -14.93
CA GLU A 252 14.50 -10.92 -15.35
C GLU A 252 14.89 -12.39 -15.12
N ASN A 253 14.89 -13.16 -16.22
CA ASN A 253 15.56 -14.45 -16.30
C ASN A 253 17.09 -14.22 -16.34
N ASN A 254 17.75 -14.16 -15.18
CA ASN A 254 19.20 -14.21 -15.13
C ASN A 254 19.67 -15.65 -14.86
N SER A 255 20.20 -16.26 -15.92
CA SER A 255 21.06 -17.45 -15.83
C SER A 255 22.49 -16.96 -15.59
N GLY A 256 23.05 -17.29 -14.42
CA GLY A 256 24.40 -16.89 -14.05
C GLY A 256 24.74 -17.30 -12.62
N ASP A 257 25.50 -18.38 -12.52
CA ASP A 257 26.16 -18.91 -11.33
C ASP A 257 27.02 -17.83 -10.65
N GLU A 258 26.71 -17.44 -9.41
CA GLU A 258 27.66 -16.75 -8.51
C GLU A 258 27.19 -16.74 -7.04
N THR A 259 27.90 -17.53 -6.22
CA THR A 259 28.14 -17.46 -4.77
C THR A 259 27.25 -16.56 -3.88
N SER A 260 26.64 -17.22 -2.87
CA SER A 260 25.92 -16.67 -1.72
C SER A 260 26.61 -15.51 -1.02
N LYS A 261 26.20 -14.29 -1.35
CA LYS A 261 26.22 -13.14 -0.44
C LYS A 261 24.79 -12.63 -0.40
N SER A 262 24.24 -12.37 0.79
CA SER A 262 22.95 -11.70 0.93
C SER A 262 23.05 -10.32 0.28
N VAL A 263 22.74 -10.23 -1.01
CA VAL A 263 22.64 -8.95 -1.70
C VAL A 263 21.46 -8.28 -1.07
N ASN A 264 21.73 -7.26 -0.26
CA ASN A 264 20.74 -6.38 0.31
C ASN A 264 20.14 -5.59 -0.87
N ARG A 265 19.18 -6.21 -1.57
CA ARG A 265 18.49 -5.61 -2.72
C ARG A 265 17.66 -4.44 -2.23
N ASP A 266 17.60 -3.39 -3.03
CA ASP A 266 16.76 -2.22 -2.74
C ASP A 266 15.29 -2.66 -2.57
N PRO A 267 14.52 -1.99 -1.70
CA PRO A 267 13.13 -2.33 -1.48
C PRO A 267 12.31 -2.11 -2.76
N LEU A 268 11.30 -2.97 -2.94
CA LEU A 268 10.33 -2.83 -4.02
C LEU A 268 9.20 -1.93 -3.53
N TRP A 269 9.03 -0.78 -4.17
CA TRP A 269 7.96 0.14 -3.83
C TRP A 269 6.66 -0.32 -4.49
N VAL A 270 5.64 -0.51 -3.67
CA VAL A 270 4.31 -0.90 -4.17
C VAL A 270 3.25 0.02 -3.58
N GLU A 271 2.38 0.54 -4.43
CA GLU A 271 1.18 1.26 -4.03
C GLU A 271 0.14 0.29 -3.44
N GLY A 272 -0.45 0.65 -2.31
CA GLY A 272 -1.52 -0.14 -1.71
C GLY A 272 -2.10 0.49 -0.45
N LEU A 273 -3.17 -0.11 0.07
CA LEU A 273 -3.84 0.38 1.27
C LEU A 273 -3.38 -0.42 2.49
N VAL A 274 -3.11 0.29 3.59
CA VAL A 274 -2.63 -0.33 4.83
C VAL A 274 -3.60 0.02 5.95
N PRO A 275 -4.56 -0.88 6.27
CA PRO A 275 -5.61 -0.60 7.22
C PRO A 275 -5.08 -0.04 8.55
N GLY A 276 -5.51 1.17 8.88
CA GLY A 276 -5.10 1.88 10.10
C GLY A 276 -4.07 2.96 9.83
N ILE A 277 -2.97 2.64 9.14
CA ILE A 277 -1.94 3.62 8.76
C ILE A 277 -2.50 4.61 7.74
N ASP A 278 -3.36 4.13 6.83
CA ASP A 278 -4.08 4.92 5.83
C ASP A 278 -5.10 5.93 6.41
N PHE A 279 -5.30 5.94 7.73
CA PHE A 279 -6.04 6.99 8.46
C PHE A 279 -5.16 8.14 8.95
N CYS A 280 -3.85 8.11 8.70
CA CYS A 280 -3.01 9.27 8.98
C CYS A 280 -3.38 10.41 8.01
N ASN A 281 -3.84 11.53 8.57
CA ASN A 281 -4.15 12.70 7.76
C ASN A 281 -2.85 13.34 7.23
N HIS A 282 -2.95 14.19 6.21
CA HIS A 282 -1.79 14.93 5.71
C HIS A 282 -1.71 16.34 6.33
N GLY A 283 -0.51 16.91 6.31
CA GLY A 283 -0.21 18.20 6.92
C GLY A 283 1.27 18.56 6.73
N PHE A 284 1.57 19.85 6.80
CA PHE A 284 2.90 20.37 6.41
C PHE A 284 4.05 19.92 7.32
N LYS A 285 3.74 19.52 8.56
CA LYS A 285 4.70 18.97 9.51
C LYS A 285 4.19 17.62 9.96
N GLY A 286 4.69 16.57 9.33
CA GLY A 286 4.41 15.21 9.75
C GLY A 286 4.87 14.99 11.19
N ALA A 287 3.97 14.46 12.02
CA ALA A 287 4.29 14.04 13.38
C ALA A 287 4.79 12.59 13.43
N ALA A 288 4.53 11.82 12.37
CA ALA A 288 5.02 10.47 12.19
C ALA A 288 5.43 10.20 10.73
N THR A 289 6.23 9.17 10.55
CA THR A 289 6.53 8.54 9.26
C THR A 289 6.23 7.05 9.37
N TRP A 290 6.11 6.38 8.23
CA TRP A 290 6.01 4.93 8.19
C TRP A 290 7.30 4.30 7.67
N GLU A 291 7.61 3.12 8.19
CA GLU A 291 8.74 2.29 7.77
C GLU A 291 8.29 0.82 7.72
N VAL A 292 9.10 -0.05 7.11
CA VAL A 292 8.87 -1.50 7.09
C VAL A 292 9.94 -2.19 7.91
N ASP A 293 9.51 -3.12 8.75
CA ASP A 293 10.35 -4.02 9.53
C ASP A 293 10.25 -5.45 8.96
N PRO A 294 11.21 -5.88 8.12
CA PRO A 294 11.14 -7.17 7.46
C PRO A 294 11.23 -8.33 8.45
N THR A 295 12.05 -8.19 9.50
CA THR A 295 12.41 -9.28 10.41
C THR A 295 11.65 -9.22 11.73
N GLY A 296 10.97 -8.12 12.04
CA GLY A 296 10.37 -7.89 13.36
C GLY A 296 11.40 -7.44 14.40
N ALA A 297 12.58 -6.96 14.00
CA ALA A 297 13.63 -6.58 14.96
C ALA A 297 13.29 -5.28 15.72
N ILE A 298 12.46 -4.42 15.14
CA ILE A 298 12.05 -3.13 15.71
C ILE A 298 10.68 -3.28 16.35
N THR A 299 9.77 -3.95 15.67
CA THR A 299 8.37 -4.05 16.07
C THR A 299 8.09 -5.29 16.89
N GLY A 300 8.86 -6.38 16.72
CA GLY A 300 8.50 -7.70 17.24
C GLY A 300 7.50 -8.46 16.33
N VAL A 301 7.03 -7.83 15.26
CA VAL A 301 6.12 -8.42 14.27
C VAL A 301 6.88 -8.53 12.93
N PRO A 302 7.21 -9.74 12.46
CA PRO A 302 7.91 -9.92 11.19
C PRO A 302 7.06 -9.42 10.03
N ALA A 303 7.73 -8.98 8.96
CA ALA A 303 7.08 -8.45 7.76
C ALA A 303 5.94 -7.48 8.08
N SER A 304 6.25 -6.40 8.80
CA SER A 304 5.26 -5.41 9.21
C SER A 304 5.62 -4.01 8.73
N MET A 305 4.59 -3.21 8.48
CA MET A 305 4.70 -1.76 8.33
C MET A 305 4.34 -1.11 9.65
N TYR A 306 5.07 -0.09 10.05
CA TYR A 306 4.82 0.58 11.33
C TYR A 306 4.89 2.10 11.21
N LEU A 307 4.08 2.77 12.02
CA LEU A 307 4.05 4.21 12.16
C LEU A 307 4.95 4.61 13.35
N VAL A 308 5.89 5.52 13.12
CA VAL A 308 6.87 5.97 14.12
C VAL A 308 6.91 7.50 14.22
N LEU A 309 6.97 8.03 15.44
CA LEU A 309 6.98 9.47 15.66
C LEU A 309 8.33 10.11 15.25
N VAL A 310 8.29 11.25 14.56
CA VAL A 310 9.48 11.89 13.94
C VAL A 310 10.57 12.26 14.95
N PHE A 311 10.20 12.64 16.19
CA PHE A 311 11.18 12.97 17.23
C PHE A 311 11.99 11.75 17.72
N SER A 312 11.45 10.53 17.57
CA SER A 312 12.19 9.29 17.83
C SER A 312 13.26 9.05 16.76
N LEU A 313 12.95 9.32 15.49
CA LEU A 313 13.90 9.16 14.37
C LEU A 313 15.16 10.03 14.57
N ALA A 314 14.99 11.29 14.97
CA ALA A 314 16.12 12.19 15.23
C ALA A 314 17.03 11.66 16.36
N SER A 315 16.41 11.07 17.40
CA SER A 315 17.13 10.45 18.52
C SER A 315 17.85 9.16 18.10
N ARG A 316 17.23 8.34 17.24
CA ARG A 316 17.85 7.14 16.63
C ARG A 316 19.03 7.50 15.74
N VAL A 317 18.91 8.50 14.87
CA VAL A 317 20.02 8.98 14.02
C VAL A 317 21.15 9.53 14.88
N ALA A 318 20.84 10.29 15.94
CA ALA A 318 21.85 10.78 16.89
C ALA A 318 22.53 9.64 17.67
N TYR A 319 21.78 8.60 18.06
CA TYR A 319 22.30 7.40 18.73
C TYR A 319 23.21 6.58 17.81
N LEU A 320 22.78 6.30 16.58
CA LEU A 320 23.57 5.58 15.58
C LEU A 320 24.85 6.34 15.17
N ARG A 321 24.78 7.68 15.06
CA ARG A 321 25.96 8.54 14.83
C ARG A 321 26.97 8.50 15.97
N ARG A 322 26.53 8.32 17.23
CA ARG A 322 27.45 8.15 18.37
C ARG A 322 28.13 6.78 18.38
N ARG A 323 27.52 5.76 17.75
CA ARG A 323 28.00 4.37 17.78
C ARG A 323 28.84 3.99 16.56
N SER A 324 28.82 4.75 15.47
CA SER A 324 29.67 4.51 14.29
C SER A 324 30.44 5.75 13.85
N ARG A 325 31.77 5.73 14.02
CA ARG A 325 32.70 6.68 13.38
C ARG A 325 33.02 6.33 11.91
N SER A 326 32.24 5.47 11.26
CA SER A 326 32.51 5.04 9.88
C SER A 326 31.27 4.97 8.97
N PHE A 327 30.15 5.58 9.38
CA PHE A 327 28.90 5.55 8.59
C PHE A 327 28.37 6.96 8.29
N VAL A 328 29.22 7.81 7.72
CA VAL A 328 28.82 9.14 7.24
C VAL A 328 28.96 9.17 5.73
N LYS A 329 27.93 8.68 5.03
CA LYS A 329 27.62 8.95 3.62
C LYS A 329 26.29 8.28 3.25
N ARG A 330 25.17 8.72 3.83
CA ARG A 330 23.82 8.31 3.37
C ARG A 330 22.65 9.11 3.96
N TYR A 331 22.81 10.41 4.18
CA TYR A 331 21.68 11.27 4.58
C TYR A 331 21.85 12.65 3.98
N HIS A 332 21.64 12.77 2.67
CA HIS A 332 21.30 14.02 2.01
C HIS A 332 20.08 13.78 1.12
N THR A 333 19.29 14.85 0.98
CA THR A 333 18.12 15.04 0.09
C THR A 333 16.75 14.77 0.74
N VAL A 334 15.72 15.62 0.66
CA VAL A 334 15.51 17.08 0.43
C VAL A 334 14.16 17.41 1.11
N LYS A 335 14.00 18.62 1.66
CA LYS A 335 12.71 19.15 2.17
C LYS A 335 11.87 19.71 1.03
N GLN A 336 10.55 19.55 1.07
CA GLN A 336 9.63 20.60 0.59
C GLN A 336 8.41 20.78 1.51
N ALA A 337 7.97 22.03 1.59
CA ALA A 337 6.94 22.58 2.47
C ALA A 337 6.10 23.59 1.66
N VAL A 338 4.79 23.69 1.91
CA VAL A 338 3.98 24.90 1.60
C VAL A 338 2.86 25.13 2.64
N GLN A 339 3.25 25.52 3.85
CA GLN A 339 2.62 26.55 4.71
C GLN A 339 1.13 26.99 4.48
N PHE A 340 0.25 26.80 5.48
CA PHE A 340 -0.34 27.84 6.35
C PHE A 340 -1.19 27.23 7.52
N GLN A 341 -1.31 28.03 8.59
CA GLN A 341 -1.87 27.86 9.96
C GLN A 341 -3.10 26.96 10.17
N ALA A 342 -3.45 26.45 11.36
CA ALA A 342 -2.84 26.18 12.68
C ALA A 342 -3.94 25.49 13.55
N GLN A 343 -3.50 24.71 14.54
CA GLN A 343 -4.21 24.22 15.75
C GLN A 343 -4.94 22.86 15.70
N GLY A 344 -4.31 21.88 16.38
CA GLY A 344 -4.90 20.65 16.94
C GLY A 344 -4.37 19.39 16.26
N ASP A 345 -3.17 18.92 16.64
CA ASP A 345 -2.37 18.06 15.76
C ASP A 345 -2.78 16.58 15.81
N ALA A 346 -3.45 16.13 14.74
CA ALA A 346 -3.53 14.72 14.36
C ALA A 346 -2.14 14.21 13.93
N ILE A 347 -1.88 12.90 14.04
CA ILE A 347 -0.65 12.34 13.51
C ILE A 347 -0.71 12.41 11.98
N VAL A 348 0.24 13.15 11.42
CA VAL A 348 0.33 13.41 9.99
C VAL A 348 1.50 12.65 9.37
N GLY A 349 1.28 11.93 8.26
CA GLY A 349 2.28 11.13 7.56
C GLY A 349 2.89 11.81 6.31
N GLN A 350 4.13 11.45 5.99
CA GLN A 350 4.86 11.89 4.78
C GLN A 350 5.35 10.65 3.98
N GLY A 351 5.07 10.58 2.68
CA GLY A 351 5.53 9.52 1.76
C GLY A 351 6.70 9.97 0.86
N GLY A 352 7.53 9.03 0.41
CA GLY A 352 8.76 9.29 -0.36
C GLY A 352 8.76 8.70 -1.77
N GLU A 353 9.50 9.37 -2.67
CA GLU A 353 10.04 9.01 -4.00
C GLU A 353 10.92 10.22 -4.42
N GLY A 354 12.06 10.19 -5.12
CA GLY A 354 12.73 9.26 -6.03
C GLY A 354 13.33 10.13 -7.17
N ASP A 355 14.65 10.37 -7.18
CA ASP A 355 15.36 11.36 -8.03
C ASP A 355 15.45 10.96 -9.53
N GLU A 356 15.40 11.96 -10.44
CA GLU A 356 16.34 12.01 -11.59
C GLU A 356 16.68 13.46 -12.01
N GLU A 357 17.90 13.61 -12.49
CA GLU A 357 18.75 14.80 -12.51
C GLU A 357 18.80 15.48 -13.89
N ARG A 358 18.88 16.83 -13.96
CA ARG A 358 20.00 17.59 -14.62
C ARG A 358 19.70 19.07 -14.89
N SER A 359 20.68 19.88 -14.48
CA SER A 359 20.94 21.29 -14.82
C SER A 359 21.39 21.46 -16.30
N PRO A 360 21.71 22.68 -16.81
CA PRO A 360 22.52 23.74 -16.19
C PRO A 360 21.74 24.87 -15.52
#